data_AF-A0A6A6NEG5-F1
#
_entry.id   AF-A0A6A6NEG5-F1
#
_cell.length_a   1.000
_cell.length_b   1.000
_cell.length_c   1.000
_cell.angle_alpha   90.00
_cell.angle_beta   90.00
_cell.angle_gamma   90.00
#
_symmetry.space_group_name_H-M   'P 1'
#
loop_
_entity.id
_entity.type
_entity.pdbx_description
1 polymer ?
#
loop_
_entity_poly.entity_id
_entity_poly.type
_entity_poly.pdbx_seq_one_letter_code
_entity_poly.pdbx_strand_id
1 'polypeptide(L)'
;MLNLEAVASDMEELAESLKSITISHNSLVGAVDDIKEDVRETVKIIQGKLKMVPMYLTEDAKLWWRTKVEETILGQCSIASWDDFKREFKAQFYPENVAYNTRCKLNDLQQTGSIREYVAAFLFSCIWGRQLARALEMSPNL
;
A
#
# COMPACT_ATOMS: atom_id res chain seq x y z
N MET A 1 40.05 -55.90 9.84
CA MET A 1 40.84 -54.77 9.28
C MET A 1 40.03 -54.02 8.23
N LEU A 2 39.51 -54.71 7.19
CA LEU A 2 38.73 -54.10 6.10
C LEU A 2 37.49 -53.27 6.51
N ASN A 3 36.75 -53.68 7.56
CA ASN A 3 35.55 -52.94 8.00
C ASN A 3 35.86 -51.58 8.67
N LEU A 4 37.07 -51.39 9.21
CA LEU A 4 37.44 -50.15 9.88
C LEU A 4 37.85 -49.07 8.87
N GLU A 5 38.52 -49.48 7.79
CA GLU A 5 38.93 -48.59 6.70
C GLU A 5 37.72 -48.08 5.91
N ALA A 6 36.73 -48.94 5.66
CA ALA A 6 35.48 -48.54 5.02
C ALA A 6 34.72 -47.49 5.85
N VAL A 7 34.60 -47.72 7.17
CA VAL A 7 33.94 -46.76 8.09
C VAL A 7 34.70 -45.43 8.15
N ALA A 8 36.03 -45.45 8.09
CA ALA A 8 36.83 -44.22 8.06
C ALA A 8 36.61 -43.42 6.76
N SER A 9 36.53 -44.10 5.61
CA SER A 9 36.24 -43.48 4.31
C SER A 9 34.85 -42.83 4.29
N ASP A 10 33.82 -43.53 4.78
CA ASP A 10 32.45 -43.00 4.83
C ASP A 10 32.36 -41.77 5.74
N MET A 11 33.12 -41.75 6.84
CA MET A 11 33.17 -40.62 7.77
C MET A 11 33.80 -39.38 7.14
N GLU A 12 34.80 -39.55 6.30
CA GLU A 12 35.46 -38.46 5.56
C GLU A 12 34.53 -37.87 4.49
N GLU A 13 33.80 -38.71 3.75
CA GLU A 13 32.78 -38.27 2.79
C GLU A 13 31.66 -37.48 3.47
N LEU A 14 31.17 -37.96 4.61
CA LEU A 14 30.18 -37.24 5.42
C LEU A 14 30.74 -35.88 5.91
N ALA A 15 32.01 -35.81 6.27
CA ALA A 15 32.64 -34.56 6.71
C ALA A 15 32.75 -33.54 5.57
N GLU A 16 33.09 -33.96 4.35
CA GLU A 16 33.10 -33.07 3.17
C GLU A 16 31.70 -32.61 2.76
N SER A 17 30.71 -33.52 2.80
CA SER A 17 29.32 -33.16 2.58
C SER A 17 28.84 -32.13 3.61
N LEU A 18 29.20 -32.28 4.88
CA LEU A 18 28.85 -31.33 5.93
C LEU A 18 29.49 -29.94 5.70
N LYS A 19 30.75 -29.89 5.25
CA LYS A 19 31.40 -28.62 4.88
C LYS A 19 30.68 -27.94 3.73
N SER A 20 30.32 -28.69 2.69
CA SER A 20 29.57 -28.17 1.54
C SER A 20 28.21 -27.61 1.96
N ILE A 21 27.49 -28.33 2.82
CA ILE A 21 26.21 -27.87 3.38
C ILE A 21 26.41 -26.58 4.19
N THR A 22 27.46 -26.50 5.00
CA THR A 22 27.76 -25.31 5.81
C THR A 22 28.01 -24.08 4.95
N ILE A 23 28.76 -24.22 3.86
CA ILE A 23 29.03 -23.13 2.92
C ILE A 23 27.72 -22.68 2.25
N SER A 24 26.93 -23.63 1.75
CA SER A 24 25.64 -23.33 1.12
C SER A 24 24.68 -22.64 2.10
N HIS A 25 24.62 -23.11 3.35
CA HIS A 25 23.79 -22.49 4.39
C HIS A 25 24.20 -21.04 4.63
N ASN A 26 25.50 -20.77 4.79
CA ASN A 26 25.98 -19.41 5.01
C ASN A 26 25.68 -18.49 3.81
N SER A 27 25.78 -19.01 2.58
CA SER A 27 25.37 -18.27 1.38
C SER A 27 23.87 -17.96 1.37
N LEU A 28 23.02 -18.92 1.78
CA LEU A 28 21.57 -18.72 1.87
C LEU A 28 21.20 -17.70 2.95
N VAL A 29 21.86 -17.76 4.12
CA VAL A 29 21.65 -16.78 5.20
C VAL A 29 21.97 -15.36 4.70
N GLY A 30 23.09 -15.18 3.99
CA GLY A 30 23.44 -13.90 3.39
C GLY A 30 22.36 -13.39 2.44
N ALA A 31 21.88 -14.23 1.52
CA ALA A 31 20.82 -13.85 0.59
C ALA A 31 19.49 -13.49 1.31
N VAL A 32 19.16 -14.18 2.41
CA VAL A 32 17.97 -13.86 3.22
C VAL A 32 18.13 -12.52 3.94
N ASP A 33 19.32 -12.21 4.44
CA ASP A 33 19.60 -10.93 5.08
C ASP A 33 19.50 -9.76 4.08
N ASP A 34 19.99 -9.95 2.85
CA ASP A 34 19.83 -8.97 1.77
C ASP A 34 18.34 -8.74 1.44
N ILE A 35 17.56 -9.82 1.26
CA ILE A 35 16.12 -9.72 1.01
C ILE A 35 15.41 -9.00 2.16
N LYS A 36 15.78 -9.31 3.41
CA LYS A 36 15.21 -8.66 4.59
C LYS A 36 15.49 -7.15 4.60
N GLU A 37 16.67 -6.74 4.14
CA GLU A 37 17.02 -5.33 3.99
C GLU A 37 16.18 -4.65 2.92
N ASP A 38 16.04 -5.26 1.75
CA ASP A 38 15.22 -4.74 0.65
C ASP A 38 13.76 -4.57 1.06
N VAL A 39 13.21 -5.56 1.77
CA VAL A 39 11.85 -5.50 2.32
C VAL A 39 11.73 -4.35 3.33
N ARG A 40 12.72 -4.17 4.21
CA ARG A 40 12.73 -3.06 5.18
C ARG A 40 12.71 -1.70 4.49
N GLU A 41 13.50 -1.52 3.44
CA GLU A 41 13.55 -0.25 2.70
C GLU A 41 12.23 -0.01 1.95
N THR A 42 11.66 -1.05 1.34
CA THR A 42 10.34 -0.99 0.69
C THR A 42 9.25 -0.56 1.67
N VAL A 43 9.25 -1.08 2.89
CA VAL A 43 8.30 -0.68 3.95
C VAL A 43 8.46 0.80 4.31
N LYS A 44 9.70 1.31 4.44
CA LYS A 44 9.94 2.73 4.71
C LYS A 44 9.40 3.61 3.60
N ILE A 45 9.58 3.22 2.33
CA ILE A 45 9.05 3.95 1.17
C ILE A 45 7.52 4.04 1.25
N ILE A 46 6.84 2.92 1.53
CA ILE A 46 5.38 2.87 1.66
C ILE A 46 4.90 3.77 2.81
N GLN A 47 5.57 3.71 3.98
CA GLN A 47 5.26 4.60 5.10
C GLN A 47 5.48 6.07 4.76
N GLY A 48 6.54 6.39 4.01
CA GLY A 48 6.81 7.73 3.49
C GLY A 48 5.66 8.24 2.61
N LYS A 49 5.13 7.39 1.72
CA LYS A 49 3.97 7.71 0.87
C LYS A 49 2.73 8.04 1.72
N LEU A 50 2.42 7.22 2.73
CA LEU A 50 1.28 7.45 3.63
C LEU A 50 1.41 8.77 4.42
N LYS A 51 2.63 9.17 4.81
CA LYS A 51 2.88 10.47 5.46
C LYS A 51 2.60 11.67 4.56
N MET A 52 2.72 11.50 3.24
CA MET A 52 2.50 12.56 2.25
C MET A 52 1.03 12.71 1.84
N VAL A 53 0.18 11.71 2.09
CA VAL A 53 -1.27 11.73 1.78
C VAL A 53 -1.98 13.03 2.18
N PRO A 54 -1.81 13.60 3.40
CA PRO A 54 -2.51 14.83 3.80
C PRO A 54 -2.18 16.06 2.94
N MET A 55 -1.07 16.04 2.18
CA MET A 55 -0.68 17.14 1.29
C MET A 55 -1.51 17.17 0.00
N TYR A 56 -2.08 16.03 -0.39
CA TYR A 56 -2.89 15.89 -1.60
C TYR A 56 -4.40 15.85 -1.31
N LEU A 57 -4.79 15.74 -0.04
CA LEU A 57 -6.18 15.81 0.39
C LEU A 57 -6.60 17.24 0.75
N THR A 58 -7.85 17.58 0.45
CA THR A 58 -8.46 18.88 0.75
C THR A 58 -9.63 18.73 1.71
N GLU A 59 -9.86 19.75 2.55
CA GLU A 59 -11.06 19.91 3.39
C GLU A 59 -11.47 18.61 4.12
N ASP A 60 -12.64 18.07 3.79
CA ASP A 60 -13.25 16.88 4.42
C ASP A 60 -12.39 15.63 4.30
N ALA A 61 -11.69 15.45 3.17
CA ALA A 61 -10.79 14.31 2.97
C ALA A 61 -9.58 14.39 3.91
N LYS A 62 -9.07 15.60 4.16
CA LYS A 62 -7.95 15.82 5.09
C LYS A 62 -8.38 15.68 6.55
N LEU A 63 -9.64 16.02 6.88
CA LEU A 63 -10.21 15.77 8.20
C LEU A 63 -10.40 14.27 8.44
N TRP A 64 -11.03 13.56 7.50
CA TRP A 64 -11.19 12.11 7.54
C TRP A 64 -9.87 11.38 7.71
N TRP A 65 -8.82 11.78 6.98
CA TRP A 65 -7.50 11.16 7.10
C TRP A 65 -6.90 11.34 8.50
N ARG A 66 -7.07 12.52 9.13
CA ARG A 66 -6.62 12.74 10.52
C ARG A 66 -7.34 11.81 11.49
N THR A 67 -8.66 11.69 11.37
CA THR A 67 -9.46 10.76 12.18
C THR A 67 -9.00 9.31 11.98
N LYS A 68 -8.71 8.88 10.75
CA LYS A 68 -8.20 7.53 10.47
C LYS A 68 -6.82 7.26 11.07
N VAL A 69 -5.94 8.25 11.09
CA VAL A 69 -4.64 8.12 11.77
C VAL A 69 -4.83 7.95 13.28
N GLU A 70 -5.74 8.71 13.90
CA GLU A 70 -6.07 8.58 15.32
C GLU A 70 -6.70 7.22 15.65
N GLU A 71 -7.66 6.76 14.85
CA GLU A 71 -8.26 5.42 14.96
C GLU A 71 -7.20 4.31 14.83
N THR A 72 -6.19 4.50 13.97
CA THR A 72 -5.08 3.54 13.82
C THR A 72 -4.19 3.49 15.06
N ILE A 73 -3.90 4.64 15.68
CA ILE A 73 -3.16 4.72 16.94
C ILE A 73 -3.93 4.05 18.08
N LEU A 74 -5.26 4.18 18.09
CA LEU A 74 -6.15 3.56 19.06
C LEU A 74 -6.43 2.07 18.77
N GLY A 75 -5.89 1.52 17.69
CA GLY A 75 -6.09 0.12 17.29
C GLY A 75 -7.49 -0.19 16.75
N GLN A 76 -8.27 0.83 16.40
CA GLN A 76 -9.65 0.73 15.91
C GLN A 76 -9.72 0.50 14.39
N CYS A 77 -8.68 0.88 13.64
CA CYS A 77 -8.51 0.53 12.23
C CYS A 77 -7.05 0.26 11.88
N SER A 78 -6.77 -0.38 10.75
CA SER A 78 -5.40 -0.62 10.27
C SER A 78 -5.26 -0.19 8.82
N ILE A 79 -4.69 1.00 8.60
CA ILE A 79 -4.21 1.45 7.30
C ILE A 79 -2.69 1.28 7.29
N ALA A 80 -2.24 0.05 7.09
CA ALA A 80 -0.82 -0.30 7.11
C ALA A 80 -0.17 -0.27 5.71
N SER A 81 -0.98 -0.36 4.66
CA SER A 81 -0.53 -0.37 3.28
C SER A 81 -1.21 0.69 2.41
N TRP A 82 -0.63 0.95 1.25
CA TRP A 82 -1.23 1.80 0.24
C TRP A 82 -2.57 1.25 -0.28
N ASP A 83 -2.73 -0.08 -0.33
CA ASP A 83 -3.97 -0.73 -0.76
C ASP A 83 -5.09 -0.57 0.27
N ASP A 84 -4.77 -0.65 1.57
CA ASP A 84 -5.72 -0.36 2.64
C ASP A 84 -6.20 1.08 2.56
N PHE A 85 -5.28 2.03 2.33
CA PHE A 85 -5.64 3.43 2.13
C PHE A 85 -6.60 3.59 0.95
N LYS A 86 -6.28 3.03 -0.23
CA LYS A 86 -7.14 3.12 -1.41
C LYS A 86 -8.52 2.52 -1.15
N ARG A 87 -8.60 1.40 -0.44
CA ARG A 87 -9.87 0.72 -0.11
C ARG A 87 -10.74 1.59 0.80
N GLU A 88 -10.19 2.07 1.92
CA GLU A 88 -10.90 2.91 2.88
C GLU A 88 -11.30 4.26 2.27
N PHE A 89 -10.38 4.88 1.50
CA PHE A 89 -10.64 6.15 0.83
C PHE A 89 -11.76 6.02 -0.19
N LYS A 90 -11.77 4.94 -0.98
CA LYS A 90 -12.88 4.64 -1.90
C LYS A 90 -14.17 4.35 -1.14
N ALA A 91 -14.16 3.59 -0.05
CA ALA A 91 -15.39 3.34 0.71
C ALA A 91 -16.02 4.64 1.24
N GLN A 92 -15.20 5.58 1.72
CA GLN A 92 -15.68 6.85 2.27
C GLN A 92 -16.14 7.85 1.20
N PHE A 93 -15.36 8.00 0.13
CA PHE A 93 -15.53 9.07 -0.86
C PHE A 93 -16.01 8.59 -2.23
N TYR A 94 -16.06 7.28 -2.42
CA TYR A 94 -16.47 6.60 -3.64
C TYR A 94 -17.40 5.41 -3.36
N PRO A 95 -18.59 5.63 -2.76
CA PRO A 95 -19.61 4.57 -2.75
C PRO A 95 -19.83 4.12 -4.19
N GLU A 96 -19.87 2.81 -4.42
CA GLU A 96 -19.76 2.07 -5.70
C GLU A 96 -20.48 2.68 -6.93
N ASN A 97 -21.42 3.58 -6.69
CA ASN A 97 -22.25 4.28 -7.66
C ASN A 97 -21.84 5.74 -7.93
N VAL A 98 -20.66 6.26 -7.56
CA VAL A 98 -20.36 7.71 -7.74
C VAL A 98 -20.46 8.17 -9.19
N ALA A 99 -19.97 7.42 -10.18
CA ALA A 99 -20.15 7.83 -11.59
C ALA A 99 -21.63 7.91 -11.97
N TYR A 100 -22.43 6.96 -11.50
CA TYR A 100 -23.88 6.95 -11.69
C TYR A 100 -24.55 8.10 -10.94
N ASN A 101 -24.23 8.32 -9.66
CA ASN A 101 -24.77 9.36 -8.80
C ASN A 101 -24.37 10.76 -9.28
N THR A 102 -23.14 10.95 -9.76
CA THR A 102 -22.68 12.20 -10.37
C THR A 102 -23.42 12.43 -11.69
N ARG A 103 -23.63 11.40 -12.51
CA ARG A 103 -24.43 11.51 -13.74
C ARG A 103 -25.90 11.80 -13.45
N CYS A 104 -26.50 11.14 -12.46
CA CYS A 104 -27.86 11.43 -12.00
C CYS A 104 -27.95 12.86 -11.46
N LYS A 105 -27.05 13.27 -10.55
CA LYS A 105 -27.00 14.63 -10.01
C LYS A 105 -26.80 15.70 -11.09
N LEU A 106 -26.01 15.41 -12.13
CA LEU A 106 -25.83 16.31 -13.27
C LEU A 106 -27.09 16.36 -14.17
N ASN A 107 -27.74 15.22 -14.40
CA ASN A 107 -29.00 15.14 -15.15
C ASN A 107 -30.14 15.85 -14.40
N ASP A 108 -30.14 15.76 -13.06
CA ASP A 108 -31.12 16.38 -12.17
C ASP A 108 -30.73 17.83 -11.81
N LEU A 109 -29.56 18.32 -12.25
CA LEU A 109 -29.08 19.65 -11.94
C LEU A 109 -29.89 20.71 -12.70
N GLN A 110 -30.87 21.29 -12.02
CA GLN A 110 -31.61 22.43 -12.53
C GLN A 110 -31.12 23.73 -11.90
N GLN A 111 -31.05 24.79 -12.70
CA GLN A 111 -30.77 26.12 -12.20
C GLN A 111 -32.03 26.69 -11.52
N THR A 112 -32.25 26.31 -10.27
CA THR A 112 -33.36 26.82 -9.44
C THR A 112 -32.99 28.07 -8.64
N GLY A 113 -31.69 28.36 -8.51
CA GLY A 113 -31.15 29.53 -7.81
C GLY A 113 -30.31 30.44 -8.71
N SER A 114 -29.33 31.13 -8.13
CA SER A 114 -28.45 32.02 -8.89
C SER A 114 -27.52 31.23 -9.81
N ILE A 115 -27.09 31.85 -10.92
CA ILE A 115 -26.10 31.27 -11.84
C ILE A 115 -24.83 30.85 -11.09
N ARG A 116 -24.42 31.63 -10.08
CA ARG A 116 -23.23 31.35 -9.27
C ARG A 116 -23.36 30.05 -8.49
N GLU A 117 -24.51 29.79 -7.87
CA GLU A 117 -24.76 28.56 -7.10
C GLU A 117 -24.82 27.33 -8.02
N TYR A 118 -25.45 27.46 -9.17
CA TYR A 118 -25.49 26.42 -10.19
C TYR A 118 -24.08 26.06 -10.70
N VAL A 119 -23.29 27.06 -11.05
CA VAL A 119 -21.90 26.89 -11.50
C VAL A 119 -21.04 26.27 -10.40
N ALA A 120 -21.23 26.66 -9.13
CA ALA A 120 -20.50 26.07 -8.00
C ALA A 120 -20.84 24.58 -7.82
N ALA A 121 -22.12 24.20 -7.88
CA ALA A 121 -22.55 22.79 -7.76
C ALA A 121 -22.04 21.93 -8.92
N PHE A 122 -22.08 22.45 -10.15
CA PHE A 122 -21.55 21.78 -11.33
C PHE A 122 -20.02 21.57 -11.24
N LEU A 123 -19.28 22.60 -10.84
CA LEU A 123 -17.83 22.54 -10.69
C LEU A 123 -17.41 21.61 -9.55
N PHE A 124 -18.13 21.59 -8.43
CA PHE A 124 -17.87 20.68 -7.31
C PHE A 124 -17.92 19.21 -7.76
N SER A 125 -18.96 18.84 -8.53
CA SER A 125 -19.11 17.50 -9.12
C SER A 125 -17.92 17.11 -10.02
N CYS A 126 -17.41 18.04 -10.81
CA CYS A 126 -16.30 17.80 -11.74
C CYS A 126 -14.92 17.80 -11.06
N ILE A 127 -14.72 18.64 -10.04
CA ILE A 127 -13.46 18.79 -9.32
C ILE A 127 -13.23 17.59 -8.40
N TRP A 128 -14.28 17.08 -7.74
CA TRP A 128 -14.20 15.86 -6.94
C TRP A 128 -13.71 14.66 -7.75
N GLY A 129 -14.20 14.48 -8.97
CA GLY A 129 -13.71 13.41 -9.86
C GLY A 129 -12.24 13.52 -10.23
N ARG A 130 -11.75 14.75 -10.53
CA ARG A 130 -10.34 14.98 -10.89
C ARG A 130 -9.37 14.86 -9.71
N GLN A 131 -9.76 15.33 -8.53
CA GLN A 131 -8.91 15.18 -7.34
C GLN A 131 -8.82 13.72 -6.90
N LEU A 132 -9.92 12.98 -7.00
CA LEU A 132 -9.95 11.54 -6.75
C LEU A 132 -9.04 10.78 -7.71
N ALA A 133 -9.08 11.10 -9.01
CA ALA A 133 -8.16 10.53 -9.99
C ALA A 133 -6.71 10.80 -9.59
N ARG A 134 -6.37 12.04 -9.23
CA ARG A 134 -5.02 12.41 -8.79
C ARG A 134 -4.57 11.70 -7.51
N ALA A 135 -5.47 11.50 -6.54
CA ALA A 135 -5.16 10.81 -5.29
C ALA A 135 -4.97 9.28 -5.48
N LEU A 136 -5.68 8.68 -6.45
CA LEU A 136 -5.58 7.25 -6.76
C LEU A 136 -4.47 6.93 -7.79
N GLU A 137 -4.17 7.85 -8.69
CA GLU A 137 -3.10 7.77 -9.71
C GLU A 137 -1.70 8.07 -9.14
N MET A 138 -1.57 8.35 -7.84
CA MET A 138 -0.27 8.38 -7.13
C MET A 138 0.45 7.01 -7.09
N SER A 139 0.03 6.02 -7.87
CA SER A 139 0.88 4.87 -8.22
C SER A 139 1.82 5.31 -9.34
N PRO A 140 3.12 5.58 -9.06
CA PRO A 140 4.06 5.56 -10.16
C PRO A 140 4.09 4.11 -10.66
N ASN A 141 4.03 3.92 -11.97
CA ASN A 141 4.58 2.69 -12.54
C ASN A 141 6.00 2.54 -12.00
N LEU A 142 6.24 1.48 -11.22
CA LEU A 142 7.50 0.83 -10.80
C LEU A 142 7.33 0.22 -9.41
#